data_AF-A0A7W0VY58-F1
#
_entry.id   AF-A0A7W0VY58-F1
#
_cell.length_a   1.000
_cell.length_b   1.000
_cell.length_c   1.000
_cell.angle_alpha   90.00
_cell.angle_beta   90.00
_cell.angle_gamma   90.00
#
_symmetry.space_group_name_H-M   'P 1'
#
loop_
_entity.id
_entity.type
_entity.pdbx_description
1 polymer ?
#
loop_
_entity_poly.entity_id
_entity_poly.type
_entity_poly.pdbx_seq_one_letter_code
_entity_poly.pdbx_strand_id
1 'polypeptide(L)'
;MRDELAIYFAGAVRGGGSHERLAARIEALSMFGHVLTEHMASPTTVDVGDDAAIHAHDQALLARAHVVIADVTIPSTGTGYMIARAAARELPVLCLYLHDTRPSAMIAGSPDVTTRFYADDAEWLAHVRAFLLDHAARLPATRGPRIFLAGPPGSGKGTLGRWLAEATGAPHVSTGDILRDLVASKDEHPHRAEIVRSMNAGELVPAALMRDIVVQRLGRPDCRLFGMVLDGYPPSLADLENLTANGIVPDLVLMLECSDAIAIARQVGRGARSTDTEDGARRRLAVYRASMPIADWYPNSLVARVDAEQSPDQVAAFALQTVRNALQRRRHPRSYFPIPPARPADARSTRLHFHVDARDSTEIHAFALELLRRHKPAQGQLKIYPIEALSLGAQHAALPIYRQLPNFHPIADAENEAFITGRLGDGDRALMTAVLDLGRVRHVMVELEEYVGEWTLHANGVLVADSEYTLTGDDHSYPAHASQLCSDIPAWELHHGFDLPKRGEAAPPWPLADLVAACGRAGLTNGGWFVFKNDQHWAYRSNEFSSDSFETCRDRLLAQVRTLQGLLATRGDAVDVGCSLERVHGIWLF
;
A
#
# COMPACT_ATOMS: atom_id res chain seq x y z
N MET A 1 -5.78 16.17 7.93
CA MET A 1 -5.39 15.42 9.13
C MET A 1 -6.41 15.46 10.29
N ARG A 2 -7.67 15.93 10.13
CA ARG A 2 -8.56 16.20 11.29
C ARG A 2 -9.42 15.02 11.83
N ASP A 3 -9.39 13.82 11.24
CA ASP A 3 -10.41 12.78 11.53
C ASP A 3 -9.84 11.41 11.91
N GLU A 4 -8.82 11.34 12.76
CA GLU A 4 -8.21 10.05 13.10
C GLU A 4 -8.08 9.80 14.60
N LEU A 5 -8.36 8.56 15.02
CA LEU A 5 -8.14 8.09 16.38
C LEU A 5 -6.66 8.16 16.73
N ALA A 6 -6.36 8.99 17.72
CA ALA A 6 -5.04 9.13 18.31
C ALA A 6 -4.98 8.36 19.62
N ILE A 7 -4.09 7.37 19.67
CA ILE A 7 -3.91 6.44 20.80
C ILE A 7 -2.62 6.83 21.51
N TYR A 8 -2.70 7.11 22.80
CA TYR A 8 -1.50 7.20 23.64
C TYR A 8 -1.24 5.82 24.27
N PHE A 9 -0.17 5.16 23.85
CA PHE A 9 0.24 3.89 24.45
C PHE A 9 1.21 4.14 25.60
N ALA A 10 0.93 3.57 26.77
CA ALA A 10 1.77 3.67 27.95
C ALA A 10 2.32 2.30 28.36
N GLY A 11 3.62 2.20 28.61
CA GLY A 11 4.26 0.95 29.02
C GLY A 11 5.62 1.21 29.67
N ALA A 12 6.13 0.23 30.40
CA ALA A 12 7.42 0.34 31.07
C ALA A 12 8.58 0.20 30.06
N VAL A 13 9.25 1.30 29.74
CA VAL A 13 10.46 1.31 28.89
C VAL A 13 11.71 0.92 29.68
N ARG A 14 11.80 1.35 30.95
CA ARG A 14 12.93 1.07 31.85
C ARG A 14 12.50 0.04 32.90
N GLY A 15 13.40 -0.90 33.27
CA GLY A 15 13.16 -1.84 34.38
C GLY A 15 12.67 -3.24 33.99
N GLY A 16 13.03 -3.75 32.82
CA GLY A 16 12.77 -5.15 32.42
C GLY A 16 11.68 -5.36 31.37
N GLY A 17 11.11 -4.28 30.80
CA GLY A 17 10.27 -4.37 29.62
C GLY A 17 11.12 -4.72 28.40
N SER A 18 10.76 -5.78 27.67
CA SER A 18 11.37 -6.06 26.37
C SER A 18 10.89 -5.01 25.36
N HIS A 19 11.82 -4.32 24.70
CA HIS A 19 11.52 -3.42 23.59
C HIS A 19 10.69 -4.12 22.50
N GLU A 20 10.93 -5.41 22.26
CA GLU A 20 10.17 -6.22 21.30
C GLU A 20 8.68 -6.29 21.67
N ARG A 21 8.37 -6.40 22.97
CA ARG A 21 6.98 -6.43 23.44
C ARG A 21 6.30 -5.08 23.25
N LEU A 22 6.97 -3.97 23.57
CA LEU A 22 6.43 -2.63 23.35
C LEU A 22 6.21 -2.37 21.85
N ALA A 23 7.18 -2.75 21.01
CA ALA A 23 7.06 -2.67 19.56
C ALA A 23 5.87 -3.48 19.04
N ALA A 24 5.69 -4.72 19.49
CA ALA A 24 4.55 -5.55 19.12
C ALA A 24 3.19 -4.95 19.55
N ARG A 25 3.11 -4.31 20.72
CA ARG A 25 1.88 -3.60 21.15
C ARG A 25 1.60 -2.37 20.32
N ILE A 26 2.62 -1.59 20.01
CA ILE A 26 2.50 -0.39 19.16
C ILE A 26 2.07 -0.81 17.75
N GLU A 27 2.67 -1.86 17.20
CA GLU A 27 2.27 -2.43 15.91
C GLU A 27 0.81 -2.88 15.94
N ALA A 28 0.39 -3.63 16.96
CA ALA A 28 -1.00 -4.06 17.09
C ALA A 28 -1.99 -2.89 17.21
N LEU A 29 -1.64 -1.84 17.95
CA LEU A 29 -2.47 -0.64 18.11
C LEU A 29 -2.58 0.19 16.84
N SER A 30 -1.53 0.16 16.00
CA SER A 30 -1.51 0.89 14.72
C SER A 30 -2.61 0.44 13.76
N MET A 31 -3.16 -0.77 13.95
CA MET A 31 -4.32 -1.27 13.20
C MET A 31 -5.60 -0.47 13.47
N PHE A 32 -5.71 0.17 14.64
CA PHE A 32 -6.92 0.89 15.07
C PHE A 32 -6.82 2.41 14.88
N GLY A 33 -5.60 2.96 14.86
CA GLY A 33 -5.37 4.39 14.73
C GLY A 33 -3.90 4.77 14.94
N HIS A 34 -3.62 6.07 14.94
CA HIS A 34 -2.28 6.62 15.09
C HIS A 34 -1.81 6.52 16.53
N VAL A 35 -0.72 5.77 16.76
CA VAL A 35 -0.08 5.64 18.07
C VAL A 35 0.88 6.79 18.30
N LEU A 36 0.54 7.71 19.19
CA LEU A 36 1.29 8.93 19.45
C LEU A 36 2.67 8.68 20.07
N THR A 37 2.83 7.53 20.72
CA THR A 37 4.05 7.12 21.42
C THR A 37 4.85 6.06 20.63
N GLU A 38 4.77 6.10 19.29
CA GLU A 38 5.48 5.17 18.40
C GLU A 38 6.99 5.11 18.64
N HIS A 39 7.59 6.21 19.09
CA HIS A 39 9.01 6.30 19.42
C HIS A 39 9.44 5.32 20.53
N MET A 40 8.51 4.87 21.38
CA MET A 40 8.80 3.86 22.40
C MET A 40 9.13 2.48 21.82
N ALA A 41 8.79 2.22 20.54
CA ALA A 41 9.19 1.01 19.82
C ALA A 41 10.65 1.05 19.36
N SER A 42 11.28 2.23 19.35
CA SER A 42 12.66 2.37 18.88
C SER A 42 13.66 1.83 19.91
N PRO A 43 14.68 1.05 19.49
CA PRO A 43 15.81 0.70 20.35
C PRO A 43 16.78 1.87 20.58
N THR A 44 16.72 2.92 19.76
CA THR A 44 17.50 4.14 19.95
C THR A 44 16.74 5.12 20.84
N THR A 45 17.42 5.69 21.83
CA THR A 45 16.85 6.79 22.62
C THR A 45 16.64 7.99 21.72
N VAL A 46 15.38 8.40 21.54
CA VAL A 46 15.06 9.71 20.98
C VAL A 46 15.58 10.76 21.95
N ASP A 47 16.52 11.59 21.53
CA ASP A 47 17.03 12.70 22.33
C ASP A 47 15.99 13.82 22.35
N VAL A 48 15.10 13.76 23.35
CA VAL A 48 14.06 14.78 23.59
C VAL A 48 14.56 15.91 24.49
N GLY A 49 15.85 15.92 24.87
CA GLY A 49 16.43 16.89 25.78
C GLY A 49 16.45 16.43 27.24
N ASP A 50 16.35 17.38 28.18
CA ASP A 50 16.37 17.12 29.62
C ASP A 50 15.04 16.56 30.18
N ASP A 51 15.01 16.21 31.47
CA ASP A 51 13.82 15.65 32.13
C ASP A 51 12.57 16.55 31.98
N ALA A 52 12.76 17.87 31.95
CA ALA A 52 11.66 18.83 31.77
C ALA A 52 11.12 18.80 30.34
N ALA A 53 12.00 18.68 29.35
CA ALA A 53 11.65 18.54 27.95
C ALA A 53 10.91 17.22 27.66
N ILE A 54 11.38 16.10 28.24
CA ILE A 54 10.69 14.80 28.18
C ILE A 54 9.28 14.91 28.76
N HIS A 55 9.16 15.49 29.96
CA HIS A 55 7.86 15.68 30.60
C HIS A 55 6.90 16.52 29.73
N ALA A 56 7.39 17.64 29.19
CA ALA A 56 6.59 18.51 28.33
C ALA A 56 6.14 17.80 27.04
N HIS A 57 7.03 17.01 26.44
CA HIS A 57 6.75 16.21 25.25
C HIS A 57 5.61 15.20 25.51
N ASP A 58 5.73 14.38 26.56
CA ASP A 58 4.71 13.39 26.92
C ASP A 58 3.36 14.03 27.26
N GLN A 59 3.36 15.17 27.96
CA GLN A 59 2.13 15.92 28.22
C GLN A 59 1.49 16.45 26.93
N ALA A 60 2.28 16.89 25.95
CA ALA A 60 1.79 17.37 24.67
C ALA A 60 1.20 16.23 23.82
N LEU A 61 1.82 15.05 23.84
CA LEU A 61 1.26 13.85 23.21
C LEU A 61 -0.06 13.45 23.88
N LEU A 62 -0.10 13.36 25.21
CA LEU A 62 -1.31 13.00 25.94
C LEU A 62 -2.46 13.99 25.69
N ALA A 63 -2.17 15.28 25.55
CA ALA A 63 -3.17 16.29 25.24
C ALA A 63 -3.84 16.11 23.87
N ARG A 64 -3.20 15.38 22.95
CA ARG A 64 -3.74 15.03 21.62
C ARG A 64 -4.43 13.67 21.58
N ALA A 65 -4.35 12.90 22.66
CA ALA A 65 -4.89 11.55 22.73
C ALA A 65 -6.41 11.56 22.87
N HIS A 66 -7.06 10.61 22.21
CA HIS A 66 -8.49 10.34 22.39
C HIS A 66 -8.73 9.19 23.36
N VAL A 67 -7.73 8.31 23.51
CA VAL A 67 -7.77 7.11 24.34
C VAL A 67 -6.36 6.77 24.83
N VAL A 68 -6.28 6.20 26.02
CA VAL A 68 -5.05 5.66 26.59
C VAL A 68 -5.15 4.15 26.72
N ILE A 69 -4.20 3.44 26.12
CA ILE A 69 -4.03 2.00 26.30
C ILE A 69 -2.71 1.79 27.02
N ALA A 70 -2.73 1.12 28.17
CA ALA A 70 -1.55 0.93 29.00
C ALA A 70 -1.27 -0.55 29.23
N ASP A 71 -0.02 -0.96 28.99
CA ASP A 71 0.50 -2.24 29.46
C ASP A 71 1.17 -2.04 30.82
N VAL A 72 0.53 -2.56 31.87
CA VAL A 72 0.90 -2.37 33.28
C VAL A 72 1.34 -3.68 33.93
N THR A 73 1.73 -4.69 33.13
CA THR A 73 2.35 -5.92 33.66
C THR A 73 3.61 -5.61 34.47
N ILE A 74 4.40 -4.64 34.01
CA ILE A 74 5.63 -4.21 34.69
C ILE A 74 5.34 -2.88 35.40
N PRO A 75 5.50 -2.81 36.74
CA PRO A 75 5.30 -1.58 37.48
C PRO A 75 6.23 -0.47 36.99
N SER A 76 5.65 0.70 36.69
CA SER A 76 6.39 1.88 36.22
C SER A 76 5.75 3.14 36.76
N THR A 77 6.56 3.98 37.44
CA THR A 77 6.11 5.24 38.01
C THR A 77 5.71 6.24 36.92
N GLY A 78 6.47 6.30 35.81
CA GLY A 78 6.13 7.13 34.65
C GLY A 78 4.81 6.70 33.99
N THR A 79 4.62 5.39 33.80
CA THR A 79 3.38 4.83 33.25
C THR A 79 2.18 5.15 34.16
N GLY A 80 2.33 4.94 35.47
CA GLY A 80 1.30 5.29 36.46
C GLY A 80 0.99 6.79 36.49
N TYR A 81 2.01 7.64 36.36
CA TYR A 81 1.84 9.08 36.26
C TYR A 81 1.00 9.48 35.03
N MET A 82 1.30 8.91 33.86
CA MET A 82 0.55 9.21 32.63
C MET A 82 -0.88 8.69 32.68
N ILE A 83 -1.11 7.50 33.24
CA ILE A 83 -2.46 6.97 33.50
C ILE A 83 -3.26 7.93 34.39
N ALA A 84 -2.68 8.41 35.50
CA ALA A 84 -3.36 9.35 36.40
C ALA A 84 -3.68 10.68 35.71
N ARG A 85 -2.76 11.21 34.89
CA ARG A 85 -2.99 12.43 34.10
C ARG A 85 -4.06 12.25 33.02
N ALA A 86 -4.20 11.05 32.46
CA ALA A 86 -5.23 10.71 31.49
C ALA A 86 -6.62 10.61 32.15
N ALA A 87 -6.70 9.90 33.28
CA ALA A 87 -7.92 9.78 34.07
C ALA A 87 -8.43 11.16 34.55
N ALA A 88 -7.53 12.03 35.01
CA ALA A 88 -7.87 13.41 35.40
C ALA A 88 -8.36 14.29 34.24
N ARG A 89 -8.13 13.86 32.99
CA ARG A 89 -8.66 14.49 31.77
C ARG A 89 -9.92 13.80 31.24
N GLU A 90 -10.45 12.82 31.98
CA GLU A 90 -11.61 12.00 31.59
C GLU A 90 -11.42 11.26 30.25
N LEU A 91 -10.17 11.00 29.87
CA LEU A 91 -9.88 10.14 28.73
C LEU A 91 -10.25 8.69 29.06
N PRO A 92 -10.82 7.92 28.13
CA PRO A 92 -10.95 6.49 28.30
C PRO A 92 -9.57 5.85 28.51
N VAL A 93 -9.38 5.12 29.62
CA VAL A 93 -8.12 4.43 29.94
C VAL A 93 -8.36 2.93 30.09
N LEU A 94 -7.64 2.13 29.31
CA LEU A 94 -7.55 0.68 29.47
C LEU A 94 -6.16 0.28 29.98
N CYS A 95 -6.12 -0.44 31.10
CA CYS A 95 -4.91 -0.99 31.69
C CYS A 95 -4.91 -2.53 31.56
N LEU A 96 -3.95 -3.07 30.84
CA LEU A 96 -3.78 -4.49 30.55
C LEU A 96 -2.58 -5.05 31.32
N TYR A 97 -2.73 -6.26 31.87
CA TYR A 97 -1.65 -6.95 32.58
C TYR A 97 -1.72 -8.47 32.37
N LEU A 98 -0.60 -9.18 32.56
CA LEU A 98 -0.57 -10.63 32.38
C LEU A 98 -1.36 -11.31 33.51
N HIS A 99 -2.08 -12.38 33.21
CA HIS A 99 -2.96 -13.08 34.15
C HIS A 99 -2.31 -13.54 35.46
N ASP A 100 -1.00 -13.80 35.45
CA ASP A 100 -0.17 -14.20 36.60
C ASP A 100 0.46 -13.02 37.35
N THR A 101 0.22 -11.79 36.88
CA THR A 101 0.69 -10.54 37.49
C THR A 101 -0.46 -9.74 38.09
N ARG A 102 -0.13 -8.68 38.83
CA ARG A 102 -1.11 -7.73 39.35
C ARG A 102 -0.66 -6.30 39.10
N PRO A 103 -1.56 -5.42 38.63
CA PRO A 103 -1.27 -3.99 38.55
C PRO A 103 -1.15 -3.42 39.98
N SER A 104 -0.57 -2.21 40.10
CA SER A 104 -0.50 -1.52 41.39
C SER A 104 -1.90 -1.33 42.00
N ALA A 105 -1.98 -1.30 43.34
CA ALA A 105 -3.24 -1.07 44.05
C ALA A 105 -3.92 0.25 43.65
N MET A 106 -3.12 1.28 43.31
CA MET A 106 -3.63 2.57 42.84
C MET A 106 -4.31 2.49 41.48
N ILE A 107 -3.81 1.63 40.58
CA ILE A 107 -4.45 1.39 39.28
C ILE A 107 -5.66 0.46 39.47
N ALA A 108 -5.49 -0.65 40.18
CA ALA A 108 -6.55 -1.64 40.39
C ALA A 108 -7.78 -1.10 41.14
N GLY A 109 -7.56 -0.14 42.05
CA GLY A 109 -8.61 0.48 42.85
C GLY A 109 -9.18 1.77 42.26
N SER A 110 -8.66 2.27 41.12
CA SER A 110 -9.16 3.49 40.50
C SER A 110 -10.46 3.20 39.72
N PRO A 111 -11.56 3.92 39.98
CA PRO A 111 -12.80 3.76 39.23
C PRO A 111 -12.73 4.40 37.83
N ASP A 112 -11.72 5.24 37.58
CA ASP A 112 -11.58 6.03 36.35
C ASP A 112 -10.82 5.29 35.25
N VAL A 113 -10.39 4.05 35.52
CA VAL A 113 -9.63 3.21 34.58
C VAL A 113 -10.28 1.84 34.47
N THR A 114 -10.27 1.25 33.28
CA THR A 114 -10.69 -0.13 33.07
C THR A 114 -9.49 -1.05 33.15
N THR A 115 -9.52 -2.07 34.01
CA THR A 115 -8.46 -3.07 34.12
C THR A 115 -8.90 -4.42 33.56
N ARG A 116 -8.05 -5.07 32.77
CA ARG A 116 -8.25 -6.45 32.29
C ARG A 116 -6.92 -7.21 32.34
N PHE A 117 -6.98 -8.47 32.74
CA PHE A 117 -5.84 -9.36 32.58
C PHE A 117 -5.89 -10.01 31.19
N TYR A 118 -4.76 -10.53 30.71
CA TYR A 118 -4.70 -11.34 29.50
C TYR A 118 -3.69 -12.48 29.65
N ALA A 119 -3.93 -13.60 28.99
CA ALA A 119 -3.07 -14.78 28.95
C ALA A 119 -2.13 -14.77 27.74
N ASP A 120 -2.59 -14.24 26.61
CA ASP A 120 -1.87 -14.19 25.35
C ASP A 120 -2.18 -12.92 24.54
N ASP A 121 -1.51 -12.78 23.39
CA ASP A 121 -1.64 -11.61 22.52
C ASP A 121 -3.02 -11.50 21.86
N ALA A 122 -3.70 -12.61 21.63
CA ALA A 122 -5.03 -12.61 21.03
C ALA A 122 -6.06 -12.07 22.03
N GLU A 123 -5.97 -12.48 23.30
CA GLU A 123 -6.81 -11.94 24.38
C GLU A 123 -6.49 -10.47 24.65
N TRP A 124 -5.20 -10.07 24.61
CA TRP A 124 -4.80 -8.67 24.72
C TRP A 124 -5.49 -7.81 23.65
N LEU A 125 -5.43 -8.24 22.40
CA LEU A 125 -6.03 -7.52 21.27
C LEU A 125 -7.56 -7.50 21.36
N ALA A 126 -8.18 -8.59 21.79
CA ALA A 126 -9.63 -8.68 22.00
C ALA A 126 -10.11 -7.67 23.06
N HIS A 127 -9.36 -7.49 24.15
CA HIS A 127 -9.68 -6.49 25.17
C HIS A 127 -9.56 -5.06 24.64
N VAL A 128 -8.50 -4.75 23.89
CA VAL A 128 -8.36 -3.43 23.24
C VAL A 128 -9.56 -3.17 22.32
N ARG A 129 -9.90 -4.14 21.46
CA ARG A 129 -11.01 -3.99 20.51
C ARG A 129 -12.35 -3.77 21.21
N ALA A 130 -12.65 -4.56 22.24
CA ALA A 130 -13.87 -4.41 23.03
C ALA A 130 -13.92 -3.02 23.70
N PHE A 131 -12.82 -2.58 24.29
CA PHE A 131 -12.73 -1.29 24.96
C PHE A 131 -12.95 -0.12 24.01
N LEU A 132 -12.36 -0.16 22.80
CA LEU A 132 -12.58 0.88 21.78
C LEU A 132 -14.04 0.90 21.30
N LEU A 133 -14.69 -0.26 21.17
CA LEU A 133 -16.10 -0.35 20.81
C LEU A 133 -17.02 0.22 21.90
N ASP A 134 -16.76 -0.08 23.17
CA ASP A 134 -17.53 0.44 24.30
C ASP A 134 -17.46 1.98 24.37
N HIS A 135 -16.36 2.57 23.88
CA HIS A 135 -16.14 4.00 23.85
C HIS A 135 -16.39 4.65 22.49
N ALA A 136 -16.92 3.91 21.51
CA ALA A 136 -17.01 4.36 20.11
C ALA A 136 -17.74 5.70 19.93
N ALA A 137 -18.72 6.01 20.78
CA ALA A 137 -19.45 7.28 20.73
C ALA A 137 -18.61 8.51 21.10
N ARG A 138 -17.51 8.32 21.85
CA ARG A 138 -16.58 9.39 22.29
C ARG A 138 -15.35 9.49 21.38
N LEU A 139 -15.10 8.46 20.57
CA LEU A 139 -13.94 8.39 19.68
C LEU A 139 -14.27 9.03 18.31
N PRO A 140 -13.28 9.66 17.65
CA PRO A 140 -13.48 10.13 16.29
C PRO A 140 -13.77 8.94 15.37
N ALA A 141 -14.63 9.14 14.38
CA ALA A 141 -14.79 8.15 13.32
C ALA A 141 -13.45 7.99 12.60
N THR A 142 -12.82 6.83 12.71
CA THR A 142 -11.61 6.55 11.96
C THR A 142 -11.99 6.21 10.52
N ARG A 143 -11.10 6.46 9.57
CA ARG A 143 -11.17 5.81 8.26
C ARG A 143 -10.31 4.56 8.30
N GLY A 144 -10.77 3.56 9.07
CA GLY A 144 -10.24 2.20 8.94
C GLY A 144 -10.41 1.69 7.50
N PRO A 145 -9.65 0.68 7.08
CA PRO A 145 -9.55 0.28 5.68
C PRO A 145 -10.88 -0.18 5.09
N ARG A 146 -11.25 0.35 3.91
CA ARG A 146 -12.48 -0.06 3.19
C ARG A 146 -12.10 -0.87 1.97
N ILE A 147 -12.09 -2.20 2.14
CA ILE A 147 -11.68 -3.15 1.10
C ILE A 147 -12.93 -3.84 0.55
N PHE A 148 -13.13 -3.77 -0.76
CA PHE A 148 -14.21 -4.51 -1.43
C PHE A 148 -13.63 -5.70 -2.20
N LEU A 149 -14.29 -6.85 -2.13
CA LEU A 149 -13.91 -8.05 -2.87
C LEU A 149 -14.90 -8.29 -4.02
N ALA A 150 -14.38 -8.25 -5.23
CA ALA A 150 -15.11 -8.53 -6.46
C ALA A 150 -14.54 -9.79 -7.14
N GLY A 151 -15.34 -10.49 -7.93
CA GLY A 151 -14.90 -11.72 -8.61
C GLY A 151 -16.02 -12.75 -8.75
N PRO A 152 -15.88 -13.75 -9.64
CA PRO A 152 -16.92 -14.73 -9.90
C PRO A 152 -17.20 -15.62 -8.67
N PRO A 153 -18.41 -16.19 -8.53
CA PRO A 153 -18.67 -17.24 -7.56
C PRO A 153 -17.66 -18.39 -7.73
N GLY A 154 -17.08 -18.89 -6.64
CA GLY A 154 -16.02 -19.92 -6.70
C GLY A 154 -14.58 -19.40 -6.79
N SER A 155 -14.36 -18.08 -6.92
CA SER A 155 -13.00 -17.50 -6.94
C SER A 155 -12.28 -17.47 -5.59
N GLY A 156 -12.95 -17.77 -4.48
CA GLY A 156 -12.33 -17.79 -3.14
C GLY A 156 -12.47 -16.50 -2.33
N LYS A 157 -13.29 -15.52 -2.77
CA LYS A 157 -13.50 -14.24 -2.05
C LYS A 157 -13.75 -14.39 -0.55
N GLY A 158 -14.64 -15.29 -0.13
CA GLY A 158 -14.95 -15.46 1.30
C GLY A 158 -13.81 -16.03 2.13
N THR A 159 -12.92 -16.84 1.53
CA THR A 159 -11.70 -17.29 2.21
C THR A 159 -10.74 -16.13 2.36
N LEU A 160 -10.49 -15.41 1.27
CA LEU A 160 -9.62 -14.25 1.28
C LEU A 160 -10.13 -13.15 2.23
N GLY A 161 -11.43 -12.88 2.25
CA GLY A 161 -12.05 -11.86 3.08
C GLY A 161 -11.86 -12.08 4.57
N ARG A 162 -11.87 -13.35 5.01
CA ARG A 162 -11.54 -13.70 6.41
C ARG A 162 -10.07 -13.45 6.73
N TRP A 163 -9.15 -13.86 5.85
CA TRP A 163 -7.71 -13.59 6.04
C TRP A 163 -7.40 -12.09 6.06
N LEU A 164 -8.06 -11.30 5.21
CA LEU A 164 -7.91 -9.85 5.22
C LEU A 164 -8.48 -9.23 6.49
N ALA A 165 -9.64 -9.69 6.97
CA ALA A 165 -10.22 -9.21 8.22
C ALA A 165 -9.31 -9.49 9.42
N GLU A 166 -8.72 -10.68 9.49
CA GLU A 166 -7.73 -11.04 10.50
C GLU A 166 -6.50 -10.13 10.43
N ALA A 167 -5.94 -9.94 9.24
CA ALA A 167 -4.72 -9.15 9.07
C ALA A 167 -4.90 -7.63 9.23
N THR A 168 -6.12 -7.11 9.04
CA THR A 168 -6.41 -5.67 9.11
C THR A 168 -7.14 -5.25 10.39
N GLY A 169 -7.69 -6.21 11.15
CA GLY A 169 -8.61 -5.94 12.26
C GLY A 169 -10.00 -5.47 11.84
N ALA A 170 -10.22 -5.23 10.54
CA ALA A 170 -11.51 -4.81 10.00
C ALA A 170 -12.51 -5.98 9.99
N PRO A 171 -13.80 -5.75 10.30
CA PRO A 171 -14.81 -6.80 10.18
C PRO A 171 -14.96 -7.28 8.73
N HIS A 172 -14.96 -8.61 8.55
CA HIS A 172 -15.46 -9.23 7.33
C HIS A 172 -16.98 -9.10 7.29
N VAL A 173 -17.51 -8.51 6.23
CA VAL A 173 -18.94 -8.27 6.05
C VAL A 173 -19.36 -8.90 4.73
N SER A 174 -20.21 -9.92 4.80
CA SER A 174 -20.85 -10.51 3.62
C SER A 174 -22.36 -10.43 3.73
N THR A 175 -23.07 -10.26 2.62
CA THR A 175 -24.54 -10.25 2.60
C THR A 175 -25.13 -11.53 3.19
N GLY A 176 -24.49 -12.67 2.91
CA GLY A 176 -24.89 -13.95 3.48
C GLY A 176 -24.77 -14.00 5.01
N ASP A 177 -23.69 -13.46 5.57
CA ASP A 177 -23.51 -13.41 7.04
C ASP A 177 -24.50 -12.44 7.67
N ILE A 178 -24.71 -11.25 7.08
CA ILE A 178 -25.70 -10.28 7.57
C ILE A 178 -27.08 -10.91 7.67
N LEU A 179 -27.53 -11.61 6.63
CA LEU A 179 -28.84 -12.24 6.62
C LEU A 179 -28.94 -13.38 7.64
N ARG A 180 -27.89 -14.22 7.78
CA ARG A 180 -27.84 -15.27 8.80
C ARG A 180 -27.90 -14.69 10.21
N ASP A 181 -27.13 -13.64 10.49
CA ASP A 181 -27.11 -12.97 11.79
C ASP A 181 -28.46 -12.33 12.12
N LEU A 182 -29.13 -11.71 11.14
CA LEU A 182 -30.47 -11.14 11.32
C LEU A 182 -31.53 -12.21 11.63
N VAL A 183 -31.42 -13.39 11.03
CA VAL A 183 -32.31 -14.52 11.34
C VAL A 183 -32.02 -15.09 12.73
N ALA A 184 -30.74 -15.20 13.12
CA ALA A 184 -30.32 -15.73 14.40
C ALA A 184 -30.54 -14.75 15.57
N SER A 185 -30.51 -13.44 15.32
CA SER A 185 -30.71 -12.41 16.33
C SER A 185 -32.11 -12.46 16.93
N LYS A 186 -32.19 -12.17 18.24
CA LYS A 186 -33.44 -11.97 18.98
C LYS A 186 -33.99 -10.55 18.83
N ASP A 187 -33.22 -9.63 18.24
CA ASP A 187 -33.66 -8.26 17.98
C ASP A 187 -34.71 -8.25 16.86
N GLU A 188 -35.81 -7.51 17.08
CA GLU A 188 -36.87 -7.39 16.07
C GLU A 188 -36.45 -6.46 14.94
N HIS A 189 -35.92 -7.02 13.84
CA HIS A 189 -35.84 -6.28 12.58
C HIS A 189 -37.25 -6.17 11.96
N PRO A 190 -37.72 -4.98 11.54
CA PRO A 190 -39.09 -4.79 11.02
C PRO A 190 -39.46 -5.75 9.88
N HIS A 191 -38.48 -6.11 9.04
CA HIS A 191 -38.64 -7.02 7.91
C HIS A 191 -38.15 -8.45 8.18
N ARG A 192 -37.90 -8.85 9.44
CA ARG A 192 -37.35 -10.18 9.77
C ARG A 192 -38.18 -11.32 9.19
N ALA A 193 -39.51 -11.24 9.27
CA ALA A 193 -40.40 -12.26 8.74
C ALA A 193 -40.28 -12.40 7.21
N GLU A 194 -40.09 -11.28 6.49
CA GLU A 194 -39.88 -11.26 5.04
C GLU A 194 -38.53 -11.89 4.68
N ILE A 195 -37.46 -11.51 5.39
CA ILE A 195 -36.11 -12.07 5.21
C ILE A 195 -36.10 -13.59 5.45
N VAL A 196 -36.68 -14.04 6.58
CA VAL A 196 -36.77 -15.47 6.93
C VAL A 196 -37.55 -16.24 5.87
N ARG A 197 -38.67 -15.70 5.38
CA ARG A 197 -39.45 -16.32 4.30
C ARG A 197 -38.61 -16.47 3.03
N SER A 198 -37.96 -15.39 2.56
CA SER A 198 -37.12 -15.44 1.36
C SER A 198 -35.98 -16.46 1.53
N MET A 199 -35.29 -16.46 2.67
CA MET A 199 -34.20 -17.42 2.92
C MET A 199 -34.67 -18.88 2.96
N ASN A 200 -35.81 -19.16 3.62
CA ASN A 200 -36.36 -20.53 3.69
C ASN A 200 -36.88 -21.02 2.33
N ALA A 201 -37.42 -20.10 1.51
CA ALA A 201 -37.89 -20.40 0.16
C ALA A 201 -36.75 -20.46 -0.88
N GLY A 202 -35.53 -20.06 -0.51
CA GLY A 202 -34.41 -19.93 -1.45
C GLY A 202 -34.55 -18.76 -2.43
N GLU A 203 -35.41 -17.80 -2.12
CA GLU A 203 -35.66 -16.58 -2.89
C GLU A 203 -34.67 -15.47 -2.50
N LEU A 204 -34.44 -14.53 -3.42
CA LEU A 204 -33.61 -13.35 -3.16
C LEU A 204 -34.39 -12.34 -2.30
N VAL A 205 -33.73 -11.80 -1.28
CA VAL A 205 -34.25 -10.65 -0.53
C VAL A 205 -34.41 -9.45 -1.49
N PRO A 206 -35.52 -8.70 -1.45
CA PRO A 206 -35.73 -7.55 -2.34
C PRO A 206 -34.56 -6.56 -2.32
N ALA A 207 -34.12 -6.09 -3.49
CA ALA A 207 -32.92 -5.27 -3.62
C ALA A 207 -32.96 -3.96 -2.81
N ALA A 208 -34.13 -3.32 -2.69
CA ALA A 208 -34.29 -2.12 -1.86
C ALA A 208 -34.04 -2.42 -0.37
N LEU A 209 -34.66 -3.50 0.14
CA LEU A 209 -34.45 -3.94 1.52
C LEU A 209 -32.99 -4.35 1.77
N MET A 210 -32.35 -5.03 0.79
CA MET A 210 -30.95 -5.42 0.91
C MET A 210 -30.02 -4.21 1.01
N ARG A 211 -30.26 -3.14 0.23
CA ARG A 211 -29.50 -1.89 0.31
C ARG A 211 -29.53 -1.28 1.72
N ASP A 212 -30.74 -1.16 2.30
CA ASP A 212 -30.92 -0.60 3.64
C ASP A 212 -30.21 -1.44 4.71
N ILE A 213 -30.34 -2.77 4.63
CA ILE A 213 -29.68 -3.72 5.53
C ILE A 213 -28.15 -3.60 5.47
N VAL A 214 -27.57 -3.50 4.27
CA VAL A 214 -26.12 -3.36 4.10
C VAL A 214 -25.63 -2.03 4.66
N VAL A 215 -26.28 -0.91 4.32
CA VAL A 215 -25.91 0.42 4.82
C VAL A 215 -25.98 0.44 6.36
N GLN A 216 -27.03 -0.11 6.95
CA GLN A 216 -27.15 -0.20 8.41
C GLN A 216 -26.02 -1.04 9.03
N ARG A 217 -25.68 -2.19 8.43
CA ARG A 217 -24.56 -3.02 8.92
C ARG A 217 -23.23 -2.28 8.86
N LEU A 218 -22.95 -1.61 7.75
CA LEU A 218 -21.69 -0.90 7.53
C LEU A 218 -21.60 0.41 8.33
N GLY A 219 -22.74 0.93 8.80
CA GLY A 219 -22.82 2.07 9.72
C GLY A 219 -22.58 1.72 11.20
N ARG A 220 -22.43 0.44 11.56
CA ARG A 220 -22.19 0.03 12.96
C ARG A 220 -20.82 0.50 13.47
N PRO A 221 -20.64 0.68 14.80
CA PRO A 221 -19.40 1.19 15.38
C PRO A 221 -18.13 0.41 14.99
N ASP A 222 -18.21 -0.91 14.86
CA ASP A 222 -17.09 -1.75 14.42
C ASP A 222 -16.62 -1.38 13.02
N CYS A 223 -17.55 -1.22 12.08
CA CYS A 223 -17.22 -0.81 10.72
C CYS A 223 -16.73 0.64 10.63
N ARG A 224 -17.30 1.52 11.47
CA ARG A 224 -16.92 2.92 11.54
C ARG A 224 -15.54 3.15 12.18
N LEU A 225 -15.13 2.30 13.11
CA LEU A 225 -13.85 2.42 13.83
C LEU A 225 -12.73 1.57 13.23
N PHE A 226 -13.06 0.46 12.57
CA PHE A 226 -12.04 -0.49 12.12
C PHE A 226 -12.07 -0.71 10.61
N GLY A 227 -12.96 -0.02 9.88
CA GLY A 227 -13.11 -0.21 8.43
C GLY A 227 -13.99 -1.41 8.09
N MET A 228 -13.81 -2.00 6.92
CA MET A 228 -14.64 -3.10 6.44
C MET A 228 -13.92 -3.90 5.35
N VAL A 229 -14.10 -5.21 5.37
CA VAL A 229 -13.84 -6.09 4.22
C VAL A 229 -15.18 -6.56 3.68
N LEU A 230 -15.67 -5.91 2.63
CA LEU A 230 -16.97 -6.19 2.02
C LEU A 230 -16.85 -7.28 0.95
N ASP A 231 -17.50 -8.42 1.19
CA ASP A 231 -17.50 -9.58 0.30
C ASP A 231 -18.86 -9.81 -0.36
N GLY A 232 -18.87 -9.86 -1.69
CA GLY A 232 -20.05 -10.24 -2.47
C GLY A 232 -21.11 -9.15 -2.60
N TYR A 233 -20.74 -7.89 -2.39
CA TYR A 233 -21.59 -6.71 -2.60
C TYR A 233 -20.70 -5.52 -3.00
N PRO A 234 -21.17 -4.58 -3.84
CA PRO A 234 -22.47 -4.51 -4.53
C PRO A 234 -22.60 -5.42 -5.77
N PRO A 235 -23.78 -6.04 -6.01
CA PRO A 235 -24.03 -6.87 -7.20
C PRO A 235 -24.50 -6.07 -8.43
N SER A 236 -24.87 -4.80 -8.27
CA SER A 236 -25.31 -3.91 -9.34
C SER A 236 -24.76 -2.49 -9.18
N LEU A 237 -24.79 -1.69 -10.24
CA LEU A 237 -24.40 -0.28 -10.17
C LEU A 237 -25.29 0.52 -9.21
N ALA A 238 -26.59 0.24 -9.17
CA ALA A 238 -27.53 0.91 -8.27
C ALA A 238 -27.22 0.64 -6.78
N ASP A 239 -26.71 -0.55 -6.46
CA ASP A 239 -26.24 -0.90 -5.13
C ASP A 239 -24.96 -0.12 -4.78
N LEU A 240 -24.02 0.03 -5.73
CA LEU A 240 -22.82 0.83 -5.52
C LEU A 240 -23.12 2.33 -5.35
N GLU A 241 -24.04 2.85 -6.16
CA GLU A 241 -24.51 4.25 -6.05
C GLU A 241 -25.13 4.49 -4.68
N ASN A 242 -25.89 3.52 -4.15
CA ASN A 242 -26.46 3.60 -2.81
C ASN A 242 -25.39 3.63 -1.71
N LEU A 243 -24.36 2.78 -1.80
CA LEU A 243 -23.21 2.83 -0.88
C LEU A 243 -22.51 4.19 -0.94
N THR A 244 -22.25 4.67 -2.16
CA THR A 244 -21.55 5.94 -2.41
C THR A 244 -22.34 7.13 -1.86
N ALA A 245 -23.66 7.15 -2.08
CA ALA A 245 -24.56 8.18 -1.53
C ALA A 245 -24.57 8.21 0.00
N ASN A 246 -24.28 7.08 0.65
CA ASN A 246 -24.13 6.97 2.11
C ASN A 246 -22.67 7.17 2.59
N GLY A 247 -21.77 7.66 1.72
CA GLY A 247 -20.37 7.93 2.07
C GLY A 247 -19.50 6.67 2.22
N ILE A 248 -19.99 5.52 1.75
CA ILE A 248 -19.29 4.23 1.77
C ILE A 248 -18.65 4.03 0.39
N VAL A 249 -17.40 4.47 0.28
CA VAL A 249 -16.57 4.31 -0.92
C VAL A 249 -15.36 3.45 -0.54
N PRO A 250 -15.01 2.41 -1.31
CA PRO A 250 -13.84 1.60 -1.04
C PRO A 250 -12.55 2.38 -1.30
N ASP A 251 -11.54 2.16 -0.46
CA ASP A 251 -10.17 2.61 -0.69
C ASP A 251 -9.48 1.70 -1.71
N LEU A 252 -9.77 0.40 -1.60
CA LEU A 252 -9.21 -0.66 -2.44
C LEU A 252 -10.30 -1.66 -2.83
N VAL A 253 -10.29 -2.09 -4.09
CA VAL A 253 -11.09 -3.18 -4.62
C VAL A 253 -10.14 -4.28 -5.09
N LEU A 254 -10.28 -5.47 -4.52
CA LEU A 254 -9.58 -6.67 -4.99
C LEU A 254 -10.49 -7.43 -5.94
N MET A 255 -10.14 -7.44 -7.21
CA MET A 255 -10.86 -8.12 -8.29
C MET A 255 -10.24 -9.49 -8.53
N LEU A 256 -10.86 -10.54 -8.00
CA LEU A 256 -10.41 -11.92 -8.17
C LEU A 256 -10.83 -12.42 -9.55
N GLU A 257 -9.85 -12.81 -10.36
CA GLU A 257 -10.02 -13.33 -11.71
C GLU A 257 -9.81 -14.85 -11.70
N CYS A 258 -10.73 -15.58 -12.33
CA CYS A 258 -10.70 -17.03 -12.40
C CYS A 258 -11.47 -17.48 -13.65
N SER A 259 -11.00 -18.52 -14.32
CA SER A 259 -11.70 -19.17 -15.42
C SER A 259 -12.99 -19.83 -14.94
N ASP A 260 -13.93 -19.94 -15.88
CA ASP A 260 -15.24 -20.52 -15.60
C ASP A 260 -15.15 -21.98 -15.17
N ALA A 261 -14.24 -22.74 -15.79
CA ALA A 261 -14.00 -24.14 -15.46
C ALA A 261 -13.56 -24.32 -14.00
N ILE A 262 -12.57 -23.55 -13.54
CA ILE A 262 -12.08 -23.62 -12.16
C ILE A 262 -13.15 -23.12 -11.18
N ALA A 263 -13.85 -22.03 -11.51
CA ALA A 263 -14.91 -21.48 -10.69
C ALA A 263 -16.06 -22.47 -10.47
N ILE A 264 -16.44 -23.22 -11.51
CA ILE A 264 -17.44 -24.30 -11.43
C ILE A 264 -16.90 -25.46 -10.60
N ALA A 265 -15.70 -25.96 -10.92
CA ALA A 265 -15.10 -27.09 -10.21
C ALA A 265 -14.97 -26.85 -8.70
N ARG A 266 -14.52 -25.65 -8.30
CA ARG A 266 -14.42 -25.26 -6.88
C ARG A 266 -15.78 -25.18 -6.19
N GLN A 267 -16.82 -24.72 -6.89
CA GLN A 267 -18.18 -24.68 -6.32
C GLN A 267 -18.72 -26.09 -6.10
N VAL A 268 -18.59 -26.97 -7.09
CA VAL A 268 -19.05 -28.37 -7.00
C VAL A 268 -18.26 -29.14 -5.93
N GLY A 269 -16.93 -29.00 -5.93
CA GLY A 269 -16.05 -29.67 -4.98
C GLY A 269 -16.24 -29.22 -3.53
N ARG A 270 -16.79 -28.02 -3.29
CA ARG A 270 -17.08 -27.52 -1.94
C ARG A 270 -18.21 -28.32 -1.26
N GLY A 271 -19.26 -28.70 -2.00
CA GLY A 271 -20.38 -29.51 -1.50
C GLY A 271 -21.13 -28.98 -0.27
N ALA A 272 -20.88 -27.73 0.15
CA ALA A 272 -21.37 -27.19 1.44
C ALA A 272 -22.80 -26.64 1.37
N ARG A 273 -23.37 -26.51 0.16
CA ARG A 273 -24.74 -26.03 -0.06
C ARG A 273 -25.47 -27.04 -0.95
N SER A 274 -26.76 -27.23 -0.71
CA SER A 274 -27.63 -28.04 -1.59
C SER A 274 -27.62 -27.56 -3.06
N THR A 275 -27.25 -26.30 -3.28
CA THR A 275 -27.14 -25.66 -4.60
C THR A 275 -25.74 -25.72 -5.23
N ASP A 276 -24.78 -26.40 -4.61
CA ASP A 276 -23.41 -26.58 -5.14
C ASP A 276 -23.36 -27.72 -6.18
N THR A 277 -24.32 -27.72 -7.11
CA THR A 277 -24.36 -28.59 -8.30
C THR A 277 -23.72 -27.88 -9.49
N GLU A 278 -23.33 -28.63 -10.51
CA GLU A 278 -22.74 -28.06 -11.73
C GLU A 278 -23.68 -27.04 -12.40
N ASP A 279 -24.96 -27.39 -12.56
CA ASP A 279 -25.98 -26.48 -13.11
C ASP A 279 -26.17 -25.22 -12.26
N GLY A 280 -26.14 -25.37 -10.93
CA GLY A 280 -26.21 -24.26 -10.00
C GLY A 280 -25.01 -23.32 -10.15
N ALA A 281 -23.81 -23.88 -10.27
CA ALA A 281 -22.57 -23.13 -10.46
C ALA A 281 -22.56 -22.37 -11.80
N ARG A 282 -22.98 -23.03 -12.89
CA ARG A 282 -23.11 -22.41 -14.22
C ARG A 282 -24.09 -21.25 -14.22
N ARG A 283 -25.28 -21.40 -13.62
CA ARG A 283 -26.28 -20.32 -13.52
C ARG A 283 -25.73 -19.11 -12.76
N ARG A 284 -25.09 -19.31 -11.61
CA ARG A 284 -24.50 -18.21 -10.82
C ARG A 284 -23.41 -17.47 -11.57
N LEU A 285 -22.62 -18.21 -12.34
CA LEU A 285 -21.55 -17.63 -13.15
C LEU A 285 -22.10 -16.80 -14.32
N ALA A 286 -23.14 -17.29 -15.01
CA ALA A 286 -23.80 -16.54 -16.07
C ALA A 286 -24.35 -15.19 -15.58
N VAL A 287 -24.98 -15.16 -14.40
CA VAL A 287 -25.45 -13.92 -13.78
C VAL A 287 -24.30 -12.95 -13.49
N TYR A 288 -23.18 -13.44 -12.96
CA TYR A 288 -22.00 -12.61 -12.71
C TYR A 288 -21.38 -12.06 -14.00
N ARG A 289 -21.32 -12.86 -15.07
CA ARG A 289 -20.75 -12.41 -16.35
C ARG A 289 -21.63 -11.36 -17.02
N ALA A 290 -22.95 -11.45 -16.86
CA ALA A 290 -23.89 -10.45 -17.36
C ALA A 290 -23.77 -9.06 -16.68
N SER A 291 -23.12 -8.98 -15.50
CA SER A 291 -22.90 -7.72 -14.79
C SER A 291 -21.51 -7.10 -15.00
N MET A 292 -20.67 -7.67 -15.86
CA MET A 292 -19.34 -7.11 -16.21
C MET A 292 -19.45 -5.94 -17.21
N PRO A 293 -18.53 -4.95 -17.20
CA PRO A 293 -17.27 -4.89 -16.42
C PRO A 293 -17.40 -4.18 -15.06
N ILE A 294 -17.23 -4.92 -13.98
CA ILE A 294 -17.34 -4.42 -12.59
C ILE A 294 -16.21 -3.43 -12.23
N ALA A 295 -15.06 -3.49 -12.90
CA ALA A 295 -13.94 -2.58 -12.64
C ALA A 295 -14.30 -1.11 -12.92
N ASP A 296 -15.14 -0.86 -13.93
CA ASP A 296 -15.54 0.48 -14.35
C ASP A 296 -16.46 1.17 -13.33
N TRP A 297 -17.01 0.40 -12.39
CA TRP A 297 -17.90 0.91 -11.36
C TRP A 297 -17.14 1.69 -10.28
N TYR A 298 -15.82 1.51 -10.14
CA TYR A 298 -15.02 2.07 -9.03
C TYR A 298 -13.98 3.10 -9.48
N PRO A 299 -14.41 4.24 -10.07
CA PRO A 299 -13.48 5.20 -10.66
C PRO A 299 -12.62 5.97 -9.64
N ASN A 300 -13.03 6.00 -8.39
CA ASN A 300 -12.38 6.77 -7.32
C ASN A 300 -11.62 5.87 -6.34
N SER A 301 -11.42 4.60 -6.70
CA SER A 301 -10.83 3.59 -5.83
C SER A 301 -9.66 2.92 -6.55
N LEU A 302 -8.68 2.47 -5.78
CA LEU A 302 -7.70 1.55 -6.34
C LEU A 302 -8.37 0.23 -6.67
N VAL A 303 -8.13 -0.31 -7.86
CA VAL A 303 -8.59 -1.65 -8.23
C VAL A 303 -7.36 -2.49 -8.54
N ALA A 304 -7.14 -3.55 -7.77
CA ALA A 304 -6.07 -4.51 -7.99
C ALA A 304 -6.68 -5.84 -8.46
N ARG A 305 -6.14 -6.38 -9.54
CA ARG A 305 -6.55 -7.69 -10.07
C ARG A 305 -5.74 -8.79 -9.40
N VAL A 306 -6.42 -9.82 -8.94
CA VAL A 306 -5.86 -10.96 -8.22
C VAL A 306 -6.11 -12.20 -9.06
N ASP A 307 -5.04 -12.86 -9.54
CA ASP A 307 -5.15 -14.16 -10.18
C ASP A 307 -5.55 -15.20 -9.12
N ALA A 308 -6.82 -15.59 -9.14
CA ALA A 308 -7.37 -16.51 -8.16
C ALA A 308 -7.19 -17.98 -8.54
N GLU A 309 -6.54 -18.31 -9.66
CA GLU A 309 -6.23 -19.69 -10.04
C GLU A 309 -5.00 -20.25 -9.32
N GLN A 310 -4.15 -19.36 -8.80
CA GLN A 310 -2.98 -19.70 -8.00
C GLN A 310 -3.33 -20.43 -6.69
N SER A 311 -2.31 -20.92 -5.99
CA SER A 311 -2.52 -21.57 -4.70
C SER A 311 -3.14 -20.58 -3.70
N PRO A 312 -3.96 -21.05 -2.73
CA PRO A 312 -4.58 -20.17 -1.76
C PRO A 312 -3.58 -19.29 -1.01
N ASP A 313 -2.39 -19.81 -0.70
CA ASP A 313 -1.34 -19.07 0.00
C ASP A 313 -0.73 -17.96 -0.89
N GLN A 314 -0.55 -18.21 -2.19
CA GLN A 314 -0.08 -17.19 -3.13
C GLN A 314 -1.11 -16.07 -3.31
N VAL A 315 -2.39 -16.44 -3.45
CA VAL A 315 -3.50 -15.49 -3.51
C VAL A 315 -3.57 -14.64 -2.24
N ALA A 316 -3.45 -15.28 -1.07
CA ALA A 316 -3.45 -14.61 0.22
C ALA A 316 -2.27 -13.66 0.34
N ALA A 317 -1.06 -14.12 0.03
CA ALA A 317 0.16 -13.31 0.10
C ALA A 317 0.06 -12.08 -0.80
N PHE A 318 -0.37 -12.25 -2.05
CA PHE A 318 -0.57 -11.14 -2.99
C PHE A 318 -1.61 -10.13 -2.47
N ALA A 319 -2.77 -10.62 -2.04
CA ALA A 319 -3.85 -9.75 -1.57
C ALA A 319 -3.49 -9.04 -0.27
N LEU A 320 -2.90 -9.74 0.69
CA LEU A 320 -2.39 -9.15 1.94
C LEU A 320 -1.29 -8.14 1.65
N GLN A 321 -0.39 -8.41 0.71
CA GLN A 321 0.63 -7.45 0.33
C GLN A 321 0.05 -6.24 -0.38
N THR A 322 -0.97 -6.43 -1.23
CA THR A 322 -1.68 -5.33 -1.89
C THR A 322 -2.41 -4.46 -0.87
N VAL A 323 -3.09 -5.10 0.08
CA VAL A 323 -3.77 -4.44 1.20
C VAL A 323 -2.75 -3.72 2.07
N ARG A 324 -1.63 -4.36 2.42
CA ARG A 324 -0.52 -3.68 3.09
C ARG A 324 -0.05 -2.50 2.27
N ASN A 325 0.32 -2.61 1.01
CA ASN A 325 0.76 -1.47 0.20
C ASN A 325 -0.30 -0.34 0.08
N ALA A 326 -1.57 -0.69 0.00
CA ALA A 326 -2.68 0.26 -0.09
C ALA A 326 -3.05 0.91 1.25
N LEU A 327 -2.86 0.21 2.38
CA LEU A 327 -3.23 0.66 3.74
C LEU A 327 -2.04 1.14 4.59
N GLN A 328 -0.85 0.60 4.34
CA GLN A 328 0.46 1.08 4.76
C GLN A 328 0.81 2.43 4.09
N ARG A 329 -0.18 3.15 3.57
CA ARG A 329 -0.20 4.60 3.41
C ARG A 329 -0.19 5.36 4.75
N ARG A 330 0.29 4.71 5.81
CA ARG A 330 0.85 5.29 7.04
C ARG A 330 2.32 4.95 7.29
N ARG A 331 2.92 3.95 6.60
CA ARG A 331 4.36 3.65 6.59
C ARG A 331 4.73 2.83 5.33
N HIS A 332 5.37 3.47 4.36
CA HIS A 332 6.10 2.88 3.21
C HIS A 332 5.37 1.95 2.20
N PRO A 333 5.38 2.28 0.89
CA PRO A 333 5.04 1.33 -0.17
C PRO A 333 6.09 0.21 -0.35
N ARG A 334 5.70 -0.94 -0.95
CA ARG A 334 6.59 -1.95 -1.58
C ARG A 334 6.27 -2.05 -3.08
N SER A 335 7.29 -2.03 -3.94
CA SER A 335 7.20 -2.10 -5.42
C SER A 335 7.66 -3.45 -5.98
N TYR A 336 7.04 -3.95 -7.07
CA TYR A 336 7.63 -5.02 -7.89
C TYR A 336 7.33 -4.90 -9.40
N PHE A 337 8.27 -5.43 -10.20
CA PHE A 337 8.16 -5.88 -11.59
C PHE A 337 8.40 -7.41 -11.62
N PRO A 338 7.43 -8.24 -12.01
CA PRO A 338 7.73 -9.50 -12.70
C PRO A 338 7.62 -9.28 -14.21
N ILE A 339 8.62 -9.72 -14.96
CA ILE A 339 8.47 -10.16 -16.36
C ILE A 339 8.37 -11.69 -16.31
N PRO A 340 7.33 -12.32 -16.89
CA PRO A 340 7.56 -13.16 -18.08
C PRO A 340 6.33 -13.24 -19.03
N PRO A 341 6.42 -13.99 -20.15
CA PRO A 341 6.74 -13.56 -21.52
C PRO A 341 5.50 -13.28 -22.40
N ALA A 342 5.75 -12.66 -23.56
CA ALA A 342 4.88 -12.49 -24.74
C ALA A 342 3.45 -11.95 -24.48
N ARG A 343 3.27 -10.64 -24.64
CA ARG A 343 1.93 -10.05 -24.78
C ARG A 343 1.42 -10.15 -26.23
N PRO A 344 0.10 -10.30 -26.43
CA PRO A 344 -0.51 -10.28 -27.75
C PRO A 344 -0.33 -8.92 -28.46
N ALA A 345 -0.46 -8.94 -29.78
CA ALA A 345 -0.15 -7.85 -30.73
C ALA A 345 -0.99 -6.56 -30.58
N ASP A 346 -1.92 -6.52 -29.63
CA ASP A 346 -2.84 -5.42 -29.35
C ASP A 346 -2.60 -4.71 -28.00
N ALA A 347 -1.53 -5.06 -27.29
CA ALA A 347 -1.14 -4.34 -26.06
C ALA A 347 -0.59 -2.94 -26.39
N ARG A 348 -1.32 -1.90 -25.93
CA ARG A 348 -0.89 -0.48 -25.98
C ARG A 348 0.58 -0.32 -25.55
N SER A 349 1.36 0.42 -26.33
CA SER A 349 2.82 0.47 -26.22
C SER A 349 3.33 0.87 -24.83
N THR A 350 4.45 0.26 -24.42
CA THR A 350 5.20 0.63 -23.21
C THR A 350 6.23 1.73 -23.47
N ARG A 351 6.26 2.28 -24.69
CA ARG A 351 7.34 3.12 -25.19
C ARG A 351 7.35 4.51 -24.56
N LEU A 352 6.21 5.18 -24.46
CA LEU A 352 6.13 6.50 -23.82
C LEU A 352 5.69 6.36 -22.36
N HIS A 353 6.39 7.05 -21.47
CA HIS A 353 6.08 7.08 -20.05
C HIS A 353 6.47 8.41 -19.42
N PHE A 354 5.95 8.65 -18.23
CA PHE A 354 6.32 9.80 -17.42
C PHE A 354 6.78 9.35 -16.05
N HIS A 355 7.56 10.19 -15.40
CA HIS A 355 7.88 10.11 -13.99
C HIS A 355 7.38 11.37 -13.31
N VAL A 356 6.85 11.24 -12.10
CA VAL A 356 6.55 12.37 -11.23
C VAL A 356 7.24 12.16 -9.93
N ASP A 357 7.96 13.18 -9.52
CA ASP A 357 8.76 13.19 -8.32
C ASP A 357 8.32 14.34 -7.41
N ALA A 358 8.31 14.07 -6.11
CA ALA A 358 7.81 14.98 -5.11
C ALA A 358 8.60 14.82 -3.81
N ARG A 359 8.46 15.80 -2.92
CA ARG A 359 9.18 15.84 -1.64
C ARG A 359 9.01 14.60 -0.75
N ASP A 360 7.90 13.88 -0.89
CA ASP A 360 7.54 12.73 -0.05
C ASP A 360 6.51 11.83 -0.75
N SER A 361 6.41 10.59 -0.28
CA SER A 361 5.48 9.59 -0.80
C SER A 361 3.99 9.92 -0.58
N THR A 362 3.66 10.81 0.37
CA THR A 362 2.28 11.26 0.58
C THR A 362 1.83 12.15 -0.58
N GLU A 363 2.70 13.06 -1.04
CA GLU A 363 2.41 13.96 -2.16
C GLU A 363 2.29 13.16 -3.47
N ILE A 364 3.19 12.19 -3.71
CA ILE A 364 3.08 11.26 -4.86
C ILE A 364 1.76 10.51 -4.86
N HIS A 365 1.33 10.03 -3.71
CA HIS A 365 0.08 9.30 -3.62
C HIS A 365 -1.13 10.23 -3.85
N ALA A 366 -1.10 11.42 -3.27
CA ALA A 366 -2.15 12.40 -3.48
C ALA A 366 -2.22 12.88 -4.94
N PHE A 367 -1.08 12.93 -5.64
CA PHE A 367 -1.01 13.12 -7.08
C PHE A 367 -1.69 11.95 -7.82
N ALA A 368 -1.30 10.71 -7.52
CA ALA A 368 -1.85 9.52 -8.18
C ALA A 368 -3.38 9.43 -8.10
N LEU A 369 -3.96 9.64 -6.91
CA LEU A 369 -5.42 9.60 -6.73
C LEU A 369 -6.13 10.69 -7.51
N GLU A 370 -5.57 11.89 -7.50
CA GLU A 370 -6.17 13.02 -8.21
C GLU A 370 -6.04 12.85 -9.73
N LEU A 371 -4.93 12.28 -10.21
CA LEU A 371 -4.77 11.90 -11.61
C LEU A 371 -5.82 10.87 -12.02
N LEU A 372 -6.05 9.83 -11.21
CA LEU A 372 -7.08 8.82 -11.50
C LEU A 372 -8.50 9.40 -11.52
N ARG A 373 -8.79 10.41 -10.68
CA ARG A 373 -10.06 11.14 -10.71
C ARG A 373 -10.23 11.93 -12.01
N ARG A 374 -9.16 12.55 -12.49
CA ARG A 374 -9.16 13.41 -13.70
C ARG A 374 -9.10 12.61 -15.00
N HIS A 375 -8.38 11.49 -14.99
CA HIS A 375 -8.13 10.65 -16.16
C HIS A 375 -8.19 9.16 -15.77
N LYS A 376 -9.41 8.63 -15.65
CA LYS A 376 -9.66 7.22 -15.31
C LYS A 376 -8.85 6.21 -16.14
N PRO A 377 -8.60 6.40 -17.45
CA PRO A 377 -7.78 5.46 -18.22
C PRO A 377 -6.35 5.27 -17.69
N ALA A 378 -5.82 6.19 -16.89
CA ALA A 378 -4.52 6.02 -16.21
C ALA A 378 -4.51 4.84 -15.22
N GLN A 379 -5.69 4.34 -14.83
CA GLN A 379 -5.81 3.19 -13.94
C GLN A 379 -5.15 1.94 -14.55
N GLY A 380 -4.25 1.32 -13.77
CA GLY A 380 -3.43 0.20 -14.24
C GLY A 380 -2.19 0.61 -15.06
N GLN A 381 -1.99 1.91 -15.31
CA GLN A 381 -0.82 2.44 -15.99
C GLN A 381 0.21 3.05 -15.03
N LEU A 382 -0.22 3.39 -13.80
CA LEU A 382 0.60 4.03 -12.77
C LEU A 382 1.32 3.02 -11.87
N LYS A 383 2.57 3.30 -11.49
CA LYS A 383 3.32 2.57 -10.46
C LYS A 383 4.04 3.54 -9.55
N ILE A 384 4.07 3.26 -8.25
CA ILE A 384 4.77 4.07 -7.24
C ILE A 384 6.00 3.29 -6.76
N TYR A 385 7.15 3.95 -6.75
CA TYR A 385 8.44 3.39 -6.35
C TYR A 385 8.92 3.99 -5.03
N PRO A 386 8.92 3.21 -3.94
CA PRO A 386 9.45 3.61 -2.65
C PRO A 386 10.97 3.46 -2.64
N ILE A 387 11.70 4.56 -2.45
CA ILE A 387 13.16 4.54 -2.39
C ILE A 387 13.57 4.14 -0.96
N GLU A 388 14.32 3.04 -0.84
CA GLU A 388 14.88 2.60 0.45
C GLU A 388 16.24 3.25 0.71
N ALA A 389 17.05 3.36 -0.35
CA ALA A 389 18.35 3.99 -0.27
C ALA A 389 18.67 4.67 -1.60
N LEU A 390 19.40 5.79 -1.51
CA LEU A 390 19.92 6.56 -2.62
C LEU A 390 21.41 6.83 -2.39
N SER A 391 22.22 6.68 -3.43
CA SER A 391 23.59 7.17 -3.41
C SER A 391 23.96 7.78 -4.75
N LEU A 392 24.47 9.01 -4.68
CA LEU A 392 24.77 9.84 -5.84
C LEU A 392 26.17 9.52 -6.36
N GLY A 393 26.29 9.41 -7.69
CA GLY A 393 27.53 9.12 -8.38
C GLY A 393 28.29 10.37 -8.84
N ALA A 394 29.41 10.16 -9.53
CA ALA A 394 30.31 11.24 -9.91
C ALA A 394 29.65 12.28 -10.84
N GLN A 395 28.69 11.86 -11.67
CA GLN A 395 28.01 12.75 -12.62
C GLN A 395 27.01 13.71 -11.94
N HIS A 396 26.48 13.37 -10.76
CA HIS A 396 25.60 14.26 -9.99
C HIS A 396 26.22 15.65 -9.76
N ALA A 397 27.51 15.69 -9.41
CA ALA A 397 28.22 16.95 -9.18
C ALA A 397 28.50 17.72 -10.48
N ALA A 398 28.65 17.01 -11.59
CA ALA A 398 29.07 17.53 -12.88
C ALA A 398 27.91 18.10 -13.73
N LEU A 399 26.71 17.53 -13.63
CA LEU A 399 25.55 17.99 -14.39
C LEU A 399 24.61 18.85 -13.52
N PRO A 400 24.39 20.13 -13.85
CA PRO A 400 23.52 21.02 -13.07
C PRO A 400 22.07 20.56 -12.96
N ILE A 401 21.56 19.77 -13.91
CA ILE A 401 20.18 19.28 -13.91
C ILE A 401 19.88 18.50 -12.63
N TYR A 402 20.80 17.63 -12.18
CA TYR A 402 20.61 16.83 -10.97
C TYR A 402 20.39 17.66 -9.70
N ARG A 403 20.96 18.88 -9.62
CA ARG A 403 20.72 19.78 -8.47
C ARG A 403 19.33 20.40 -8.47
N GLN A 404 18.60 20.30 -9.57
CA GLN A 404 17.25 20.83 -9.73
C GLN A 404 16.18 19.74 -9.56
N LEU A 405 16.57 18.46 -9.63
CA LEU A 405 15.68 17.32 -9.49
C LEU A 405 15.53 16.93 -8.00
N PRO A 406 14.31 16.85 -7.46
CA PRO A 406 14.08 16.59 -6.03
C PRO A 406 14.68 15.26 -5.52
N ASN A 407 14.59 14.19 -6.30
CA ASN A 407 15.09 12.82 -6.02
C ASN A 407 16.62 12.67 -6.04
N PHE A 408 17.39 13.70 -6.39
CA PHE A 408 18.86 13.66 -6.36
C PHE A 408 19.46 14.51 -5.24
N HIS A 409 18.66 14.97 -4.28
CA HIS A 409 19.19 15.58 -3.07
C HIS A 409 19.66 14.48 -2.09
N PRO A 410 20.84 14.64 -1.42
CA PRO A 410 21.23 13.75 -0.34
C PRO A 410 20.31 14.02 0.85
N ILE A 411 19.33 13.14 1.04
CA ILE A 411 18.27 13.43 1.98
C ILE A 411 18.66 12.86 3.35
N ALA A 412 19.16 13.76 4.20
CA ALA A 412 19.17 13.53 5.63
C ALA A 412 17.71 13.53 6.12
N ASP A 413 17.32 12.49 6.85
CA ASP A 413 16.06 12.39 7.61
C ASP A 413 14.73 12.22 6.84
N ALA A 414 14.69 11.91 5.53
CA ALA A 414 13.44 11.50 4.90
C ALA A 414 13.27 9.98 4.95
N GLU A 415 12.48 9.54 5.92
CA GLU A 415 12.10 8.14 6.01
C GLU A 415 11.06 7.74 4.94
N ASN A 416 10.69 8.48 3.87
CA ASN A 416 9.52 8.08 3.05
C ASN A 416 9.46 8.69 1.63
N GLU A 417 10.54 8.60 0.86
CA GLU A 417 10.55 9.03 -0.54
C GLU A 417 9.90 8.02 -1.49
N ALA A 418 9.18 8.55 -2.47
CA ALA A 418 8.74 7.78 -3.61
C ALA A 418 8.66 8.66 -4.85
N PHE A 419 8.65 8.04 -6.02
CA PHE A 419 8.21 8.68 -7.27
C PHE A 419 7.17 7.78 -7.95
N ILE A 420 6.39 8.35 -8.86
CA ILE A 420 5.39 7.60 -9.65
C ILE A 420 5.82 7.57 -11.10
N THR A 421 5.80 6.41 -11.72
CA THR A 421 5.83 6.29 -13.18
C THR A 421 4.43 6.04 -13.70
N GLY A 422 4.14 6.51 -14.90
CA GLY A 422 2.95 6.12 -15.64
C GLY A 422 3.23 5.90 -17.11
N ARG A 423 2.61 4.87 -17.69
CA ARG A 423 2.65 4.64 -19.15
C ARG A 423 1.66 5.56 -19.84
N LEU A 424 1.96 5.96 -21.07
CA LEU A 424 1.14 6.88 -21.87
C LEU A 424 0.43 6.23 -23.06
N GLY A 425 0.44 4.90 -23.16
CA GLY A 425 -0.02 4.22 -24.38
C GLY A 425 0.64 4.80 -25.63
N ASP A 426 0.04 4.64 -26.81
CA ASP A 426 0.56 5.20 -28.07
C ASP A 426 0.35 6.74 -28.14
N GLY A 427 0.90 7.50 -27.18
CA GLY A 427 0.85 8.96 -27.13
C GLY A 427 -0.48 9.54 -26.63
N ASP A 428 -1.03 9.04 -25.52
CA ASP A 428 -2.20 9.61 -24.83
C ASP A 428 -1.90 11.04 -24.32
N ARG A 429 -2.03 12.01 -25.23
CA ARG A 429 -1.83 13.44 -24.95
C ARG A 429 -2.77 13.98 -23.90
N ALA A 430 -3.96 13.40 -23.74
CA ALA A 430 -4.91 13.80 -22.71
C ALA A 430 -4.40 13.40 -21.32
N LEU A 431 -3.87 12.17 -21.18
CA LEU A 431 -3.18 11.75 -19.96
C LEU A 431 -1.99 12.66 -19.66
N MET A 432 -1.12 12.90 -20.64
CA MET A 432 0.05 13.76 -20.42
C MET A 432 -0.34 15.19 -20.01
N THR A 433 -1.34 15.78 -20.66
CA THR A 433 -1.86 17.11 -20.26
C THR A 433 -2.37 17.08 -18.82
N ALA A 434 -3.12 16.04 -18.43
CA ALA A 434 -3.60 15.89 -17.06
C ALA A 434 -2.46 15.73 -16.04
N VAL A 435 -1.39 15.02 -16.39
CA VAL A 435 -0.18 14.86 -15.57
C VAL A 435 0.51 16.20 -15.37
N LEU A 436 0.77 16.96 -16.45
CA LEU A 436 1.44 18.26 -16.38
C LEU A 436 0.61 19.32 -15.65
N ASP A 437 -0.70 19.38 -15.92
CA ASP A 437 -1.61 20.27 -15.21
C ASP A 437 -1.64 19.98 -13.71
N LEU A 438 -1.69 18.69 -13.35
CA LEU A 438 -1.66 18.29 -11.96
C LEU A 438 -0.29 18.54 -11.34
N GLY A 439 0.78 18.34 -12.10
CA GLY A 439 2.16 18.62 -11.71
C GLY A 439 2.30 20.06 -11.25
N ARG A 440 1.79 20.98 -12.08
CA ARG A 440 1.70 22.41 -11.80
C ARG A 440 0.88 22.74 -10.56
N VAL A 441 -0.27 22.11 -10.39
CA VAL A 441 -1.17 22.35 -9.24
C VAL A 441 -0.55 21.85 -7.93
N ARG A 442 0.26 20.81 -7.99
CA ARG A 442 0.87 20.18 -6.81
C ARG A 442 2.32 20.58 -6.56
N HIS A 443 2.92 21.36 -7.45
CA HIS A 443 4.33 21.77 -7.38
C HIS A 443 5.27 20.55 -7.26
N VAL A 444 5.08 19.59 -8.16
CA VAL A 444 5.88 18.36 -8.26
C VAL A 444 6.63 18.34 -9.58
N MET A 445 7.78 17.68 -9.62
CA MET A 445 8.51 17.49 -10.87
C MET A 445 7.75 16.51 -11.76
N VAL A 446 7.68 16.77 -13.06
CA VAL A 446 7.22 15.81 -14.06
C VAL A 446 8.28 15.65 -15.12
N GLU A 447 8.59 14.41 -15.46
CA GLU A 447 9.52 14.04 -16.52
C GLU A 447 8.80 13.15 -17.53
N LEU A 448 9.11 13.33 -18.81
CA LEU A 448 8.54 12.58 -19.92
C LEU A 448 9.65 11.99 -20.78
N GLU A 449 9.53 10.70 -21.01
CA GLU A 449 10.54 9.87 -21.64
C GLU A 449 9.93 8.89 -22.63
N GLU A 450 10.82 8.35 -23.45
CA GLU A 450 10.51 7.35 -24.44
C GLU A 450 11.58 6.26 -24.50
N TYR A 451 11.19 5.00 -24.25
CA TYR A 451 12.06 3.85 -24.48
C TYR A 451 12.47 3.77 -25.95
N VAL A 452 13.78 3.60 -26.18
CA VAL A 452 14.34 3.39 -27.52
C VAL A 452 14.97 2.02 -27.64
N GLY A 453 15.48 1.46 -26.55
CA GLY A 453 15.85 0.06 -26.51
C GLY A 453 16.10 -0.46 -25.09
N GLU A 454 15.95 -1.76 -24.94
CA GLU A 454 16.14 -2.52 -23.71
C GLU A 454 16.93 -3.79 -24.01
N TRP A 455 17.91 -4.09 -23.15
CA TRP A 455 18.76 -5.26 -23.28
C TRP A 455 18.98 -5.90 -21.91
N THR A 456 19.11 -7.22 -21.91
CA THR A 456 19.45 -8.00 -20.72
C THR A 456 20.71 -8.80 -20.98
N LEU A 457 21.73 -8.60 -20.14
CA LEU A 457 22.89 -9.46 -20.07
C LEU A 457 22.63 -10.54 -19.02
N HIS A 458 22.32 -11.75 -19.49
CA HIS A 458 22.04 -12.88 -18.60
C HIS A 458 23.30 -13.33 -17.86
N ALA A 459 23.13 -13.95 -16.71
CA ALA A 459 24.21 -14.47 -15.86
C ALA A 459 25.16 -15.45 -16.58
N ASN A 460 24.71 -16.08 -17.67
CA ASN A 460 25.51 -16.95 -18.52
C ASN A 460 26.39 -16.18 -19.54
N GLY A 461 26.37 -14.85 -19.52
CA GLY A 461 27.14 -13.97 -20.40
C GLY A 461 26.48 -13.67 -21.75
N VAL A 462 25.26 -14.15 -22.00
CA VAL A 462 24.52 -13.89 -23.23
C VAL A 462 23.76 -12.56 -23.12
N LEU A 463 24.02 -11.65 -24.04
CA LEU A 463 23.28 -10.39 -24.20
C LEU A 463 22.09 -10.60 -25.14
N VAL A 464 20.89 -10.26 -24.69
CA VAL A 464 19.64 -10.33 -25.45
C VAL A 464 19.07 -8.92 -25.59
N ALA A 465 18.62 -8.56 -26.79
CA ALA A 465 17.80 -7.37 -27.00
C ALA A 465 16.34 -7.75 -26.70
N ASP A 466 15.78 -7.16 -25.65
CA ASP A 466 14.41 -7.43 -25.21
C ASP A 466 13.41 -6.61 -26.03
N SER A 467 13.78 -5.38 -26.36
CA SER A 467 13.02 -4.49 -27.23
C SER A 467 13.93 -3.46 -27.91
N GLU A 468 13.63 -3.12 -29.16
CA GLU A 468 14.27 -2.00 -29.87
C GLU A 468 13.18 -1.26 -30.66
N TYR A 469 13.10 0.05 -30.46
CA TYR A 469 12.10 0.90 -31.09
C TYR A 469 12.77 1.82 -32.10
N THR A 470 12.15 1.95 -33.27
CA THR A 470 12.60 2.93 -34.26
C THR A 470 12.20 4.33 -33.79
N LEU A 471 13.18 5.23 -33.68
CA LEU A 471 12.93 6.63 -33.40
C LEU A 471 12.05 7.22 -34.52
N THR A 472 10.86 7.66 -34.13
CA THR A 472 9.91 8.35 -35.00
C THR A 472 10.01 9.85 -34.74
N GLY A 473 9.83 10.67 -35.79
CA GLY A 473 9.87 12.14 -35.69
C GLY A 473 8.59 12.74 -35.12
N ASP A 474 8.01 12.11 -34.10
CA ASP A 474 6.73 12.53 -33.53
C ASP A 474 6.90 13.82 -32.71
N ASP A 475 5.92 14.72 -32.83
CA ASP A 475 5.89 15.98 -32.10
C ASP A 475 5.35 15.75 -30.68
N HIS A 476 6.25 15.71 -29.70
CA HIS A 476 5.94 15.64 -28.28
C HIS A 476 6.07 17.01 -27.59
N SER A 477 5.85 18.11 -28.31
CA SER A 477 5.77 19.43 -27.67
C SER A 477 4.47 19.59 -26.87
N TYR A 478 4.55 20.28 -25.72
CA TYR A 478 3.42 20.60 -24.85
C TYR A 478 3.35 22.11 -24.60
N PRO A 479 2.80 22.90 -25.55
CA PRO A 479 2.87 24.36 -25.53
C PRO A 479 2.29 25.02 -24.28
N ALA A 480 1.25 24.43 -23.68
CA ALA A 480 0.60 24.94 -22.47
C ALA A 480 1.52 24.99 -21.23
N HIS A 481 2.59 24.18 -21.22
CA HIS A 481 3.54 24.08 -20.11
C HIS A 481 4.98 24.36 -20.54
N ALA A 482 5.19 24.91 -21.74
CA ALA A 482 6.53 25.14 -22.28
C ALA A 482 7.37 26.11 -21.42
N SER A 483 6.74 27.04 -20.70
CA SER A 483 7.43 27.99 -19.83
C SER A 483 8.01 27.38 -18.54
N GLN A 484 7.56 26.18 -18.15
CA GLN A 484 8.02 25.45 -16.95
C GLN A 484 9.00 24.33 -17.30
N LEU A 485 9.31 24.16 -18.59
CA LEU A 485 10.29 23.20 -19.07
C LEU A 485 11.70 23.69 -18.72
N CYS A 486 12.55 22.79 -18.22
CA CYS A 486 13.96 23.09 -18.00
C CYS A 486 14.67 23.43 -19.33
N SER A 487 15.54 24.45 -19.32
CA SER A 487 16.20 24.96 -20.54
C SER A 487 17.29 24.04 -21.10
N ASP A 488 17.94 23.26 -20.24
CA ASP A 488 19.14 22.48 -20.56
C ASP A 488 18.96 21.01 -20.15
N ILE A 489 17.98 20.35 -20.77
CA ILE A 489 17.66 18.95 -20.51
C ILE A 489 18.55 18.05 -21.40
N PRO A 490 19.30 17.09 -20.81
CA PRO A 490 20.03 16.10 -21.59
C PRO A 490 19.10 15.28 -22.49
N ALA A 491 19.54 14.96 -23.71
CA ALA A 491 18.69 14.28 -24.70
C ALA A 491 18.40 12.82 -24.36
N TRP A 492 19.26 12.18 -23.58
CA TRP A 492 19.23 10.76 -23.30
C TRP A 492 19.38 10.45 -21.83
N GLU A 493 18.75 9.35 -21.45
CA GLU A 493 18.92 8.73 -20.16
C GLU A 493 19.26 7.26 -20.30
N LEU A 494 20.26 6.82 -19.53
CA LEU A 494 20.82 5.49 -19.54
C LEU A 494 20.56 4.85 -18.19
N HIS A 495 19.94 3.68 -18.20
CA HIS A 495 19.65 2.93 -16.98
C HIS A 495 20.34 1.58 -16.97
N HIS A 496 20.79 1.19 -15.79
CA HIS A 496 21.18 -0.19 -15.48
C HIS A 496 20.36 -0.68 -14.30
N GLY A 497 20.06 -1.97 -14.28
CA GLY A 497 19.33 -2.60 -13.20
C GLY A 497 19.69 -4.06 -12.99
N PHE A 498 19.71 -4.47 -11.72
CA PHE A 498 19.83 -5.87 -11.33
C PHE A 498 19.13 -6.10 -9.98
N ASP A 499 18.80 -7.35 -9.70
CA ASP A 499 18.08 -7.75 -8.49
C ASP A 499 18.90 -8.77 -7.70
N LEU A 500 19.07 -8.53 -6.40
CA LEU A 500 19.75 -9.47 -5.49
C LEU A 500 18.74 -10.06 -4.50
N PRO A 501 18.72 -11.39 -4.25
CA PRO A 501 17.76 -11.99 -3.33
C PRO A 501 18.00 -11.52 -1.88
N LYS A 502 16.93 -11.34 -1.10
CA LYS A 502 17.03 -10.87 0.29
C LYS A 502 17.69 -11.86 1.24
N ARG A 503 17.61 -13.16 0.98
CA ARG A 503 18.18 -14.23 1.83
C ARG A 503 17.87 -14.11 3.34
N GLY A 504 16.75 -13.45 3.71
CA GLY A 504 16.35 -13.20 5.10
C GLY A 504 16.94 -11.94 5.74
N GLU A 505 17.71 -11.14 5.00
CA GLU A 505 18.39 -9.94 5.49
C GLU A 505 17.50 -8.69 5.40
N ALA A 506 17.58 -7.83 6.43
CA ALA A 506 16.82 -6.59 6.54
C ALA A 506 17.45 -5.41 5.76
N ALA A 507 18.70 -5.56 5.32
CA ALA A 507 19.45 -4.54 4.58
C ALA A 507 19.96 -5.07 3.23
N PRO A 508 20.21 -4.19 2.23
CA PRO A 508 20.78 -4.59 0.95
C PRO A 508 22.19 -5.20 1.13
N PRO A 509 22.48 -6.35 0.50
CA PRO A 509 23.77 -7.04 0.63
C PRO A 509 24.94 -6.25 0.00
N TRP A 510 24.63 -5.28 -0.86
CA TRP A 510 25.59 -4.34 -1.40
C TRP A 510 25.17 -2.92 -1.03
N PRO A 511 25.79 -2.30 -0.01
CA PRO A 511 25.53 -0.89 0.31
C PRO A 511 25.76 0.01 -0.91
N LEU A 512 24.85 0.94 -1.15
CA LEU A 512 24.90 1.77 -2.36
C LEU A 512 26.18 2.61 -2.48
N ALA A 513 26.69 3.14 -1.36
CA ALA A 513 27.95 3.89 -1.37
C ALA A 513 29.12 3.04 -1.89
N ASP A 514 29.16 1.75 -1.54
CA ASP A 514 30.18 0.82 -2.01
C ASP A 514 29.99 0.48 -3.49
N LEU A 515 28.74 0.31 -3.93
CA LEU A 515 28.41 0.08 -5.34
C LEU A 515 28.82 1.28 -6.19
N VAL A 516 28.41 2.49 -5.81
CA VAL A 516 28.78 3.73 -6.50
C VAL A 516 30.29 3.89 -6.56
N ALA A 517 31.00 3.65 -5.46
CA ALA A 517 32.46 3.73 -5.45
C ALA A 517 33.12 2.67 -6.36
N ALA A 518 32.57 1.45 -6.41
CA ALA A 518 33.05 0.39 -7.30
C ALA A 518 32.78 0.70 -8.77
N CYS A 519 31.57 1.17 -9.10
CA CYS A 519 31.21 1.67 -10.42
C CYS A 519 32.16 2.79 -10.86
N GLY A 520 32.39 3.79 -10.00
CA GLY A 520 33.32 4.90 -10.28
C GLY A 520 34.75 4.43 -10.56
N ARG A 521 35.29 3.47 -9.78
CA ARG A 521 36.60 2.85 -10.05
C ARG A 521 36.65 2.07 -11.36
N ALA A 522 35.52 1.50 -11.77
CA ALA A 522 35.38 0.76 -13.02
C ALA A 522 35.04 1.67 -14.22
N GLY A 523 35.01 3.00 -14.02
CA GLY A 523 34.75 3.97 -15.09
C GLY A 523 33.27 4.17 -15.43
N LEU A 524 32.34 3.70 -14.59
CA LEU A 524 30.92 3.99 -14.73
C LEU A 524 30.64 5.38 -14.13
N THR A 525 30.09 6.27 -14.95
CA THR A 525 29.84 7.67 -14.63
C THR A 525 28.38 7.94 -14.29
N ASN A 526 27.68 6.97 -13.70
CA ASN A 526 26.25 7.09 -13.41
C ASN A 526 26.00 8.31 -12.48
N GLY A 527 24.86 8.99 -12.68
CA GLY A 527 24.39 10.08 -11.84
C GLY A 527 23.99 9.62 -10.45
N GLY A 528 23.47 8.40 -10.32
CA GLY A 528 23.19 7.80 -9.03
C GLY A 528 22.68 6.36 -9.13
N TRP A 529 22.58 5.74 -7.96
CA TRP A 529 21.97 4.44 -7.76
C TRP A 529 20.88 4.51 -6.69
N PHE A 530 19.84 3.72 -6.90
CA PHE A 530 18.66 3.60 -6.05
C PHE A 530 18.48 2.13 -5.66
N VAL A 531 18.03 1.88 -4.43
CA VAL A 531 17.52 0.58 -4.01
C VAL A 531 16.04 0.70 -3.71
N PHE A 532 15.26 -0.16 -4.35
CA PHE A 532 13.82 -0.28 -4.10
C PHE A 532 13.50 -1.47 -3.20
N LYS A 533 12.54 -1.29 -2.30
CA LYS A 533 12.09 -2.33 -1.37
C LYS A 533 11.12 -3.31 -2.05
N ASN A 534 11.57 -4.56 -2.18
CA ASN A 534 10.76 -5.71 -2.64
C ASN A 534 10.74 -6.80 -1.55
N ASP A 535 9.73 -7.67 -1.52
CA ASP A 535 9.59 -8.77 -0.56
C ASP A 535 10.66 -9.86 -0.73
N GLN A 536 11.06 -10.13 -1.98
CA GLN A 536 11.94 -11.24 -2.33
C GLN A 536 13.36 -10.79 -2.68
N HIS A 537 13.51 -9.57 -3.19
CA HIS A 537 14.77 -9.05 -3.71
C HIS A 537 15.06 -7.61 -3.25
N TRP A 538 16.32 -7.20 -3.41
CA TRP A 538 16.80 -5.83 -3.40
C TRP A 538 17.01 -5.42 -4.86
N ALA A 539 16.20 -4.48 -5.35
CA ALA A 539 16.24 -4.04 -6.74
C ALA A 539 17.10 -2.79 -6.86
N TYR A 540 18.26 -2.91 -7.50
CA TYR A 540 19.20 -1.82 -7.75
C TYR A 540 18.90 -1.21 -9.09
N ARG A 541 18.68 0.09 -9.17
CA ARG A 541 18.52 0.82 -10.43
C ARG A 541 19.44 2.01 -10.46
N SER A 542 19.86 2.40 -11.65
CA SER A 542 20.70 3.56 -11.85
C SER A 542 20.10 4.52 -12.85
N ASN A 543 20.70 5.70 -12.85
CA ASN A 543 20.33 6.80 -13.69
C ASN A 543 21.61 7.48 -14.18
N GLU A 544 21.68 7.79 -15.47
CA GLU A 544 22.78 8.53 -16.08
C GLU A 544 22.22 9.36 -17.24
N PHE A 545 22.38 10.69 -17.16
CA PHE A 545 22.00 11.57 -18.26
C PHE A 545 23.13 11.76 -19.29
N SER A 546 22.77 11.97 -20.56
CA SER A 546 23.73 12.20 -21.64
C SER A 546 23.19 13.14 -22.71
N SER A 547 24.08 13.96 -23.28
CA SER A 547 23.80 14.78 -24.46
C SER A 547 24.56 14.30 -25.71
N ASP A 548 25.21 13.13 -25.63
CA ASP A 548 25.92 12.53 -26.75
C ASP A 548 24.95 12.03 -27.84
N SER A 549 25.49 11.51 -28.95
CA SER A 549 24.66 10.88 -29.98
C SER A 549 24.02 9.58 -29.47
N PHE A 550 22.90 9.19 -30.07
CA PHE A 550 22.21 7.93 -29.78
C PHE A 550 23.17 6.73 -29.83
N GLU A 551 23.98 6.63 -30.88
CA GLU A 551 24.92 5.52 -31.09
C GLU A 551 25.99 5.49 -29.99
N THR A 552 26.48 6.66 -29.59
CA THR A 552 27.46 6.79 -28.51
C THR A 552 26.87 6.35 -27.17
N CYS A 553 25.64 6.78 -26.85
CA CYS A 553 24.93 6.37 -25.65
C CYS A 553 24.66 4.86 -25.63
N ARG A 554 24.15 4.29 -26.73
CA ARG A 554 23.87 2.86 -26.83
C ARG A 554 25.14 2.02 -26.67
N ASP A 555 26.21 2.36 -27.39
CA ASP A 555 27.44 1.59 -27.34
C ASP A 555 28.10 1.69 -25.95
N ARG A 556 28.00 2.86 -25.29
CA ARG A 556 28.43 3.06 -23.89
C ARG A 556 27.60 2.19 -22.92
N LEU A 557 26.27 2.21 -23.04
CA LEU A 557 25.36 1.42 -22.20
C LEU A 557 25.70 -0.07 -22.27
N LEU A 558 25.87 -0.62 -23.47
CA LEU A 558 26.20 -2.03 -23.68
C LEU A 558 27.62 -2.41 -23.24
N ALA A 559 28.55 -1.45 -23.20
CA ALA A 559 29.86 -1.67 -22.61
C ALA A 559 29.78 -1.69 -21.07
N GLN A 560 29.06 -0.73 -20.47
CA GLN A 560 28.90 -0.59 -19.03
C GLN A 560 28.16 -1.78 -18.40
N VAL A 561 27.15 -2.35 -19.07
CA VAL A 561 26.43 -3.54 -18.56
C VAL A 561 27.36 -4.74 -18.35
N ARG A 562 28.34 -4.95 -19.24
CA ARG A 562 29.34 -6.02 -19.11
C ARG A 562 30.30 -5.76 -17.96
N THR A 563 30.74 -4.51 -17.80
CA THR A 563 31.57 -4.10 -16.66
C THR A 563 30.84 -4.32 -15.34
N LEU A 564 29.55 -3.97 -15.27
CA LEU A 564 28.72 -4.16 -14.08
C LEU A 564 28.52 -5.64 -13.75
N GLN A 565 28.26 -6.50 -14.74
CA GLN A 565 28.20 -7.95 -14.54
C GLN A 565 29.54 -8.51 -14.02
N GLY A 566 30.67 -8.02 -14.53
CA GLY A 566 31.99 -8.37 -14.03
C GLY A 566 32.16 -8.03 -12.54
N LEU A 567 31.75 -6.82 -12.13
CA LEU A 567 31.78 -6.39 -10.73
C LEU A 567 30.91 -7.29 -9.83
N LEU A 568 29.69 -7.60 -10.26
CA LEU A 568 28.78 -8.50 -9.53
C LEU A 568 29.36 -9.91 -9.39
N ALA A 569 29.95 -10.45 -10.46
CA ALA A 569 30.59 -11.76 -10.44
C ALA A 569 31.76 -11.83 -9.44
N THR A 570 32.53 -10.75 -9.25
CA THR A 570 33.61 -10.73 -8.23
C THR A 570 33.12 -10.90 -6.80
N ARG A 571 31.84 -10.65 -6.53
CA ARG A 571 31.18 -10.84 -5.23
C ARG A 571 30.44 -12.17 -5.11
N GLY A 572 30.43 -12.98 -6.17
CA GLY A 572 29.69 -14.24 -6.22
C GLY A 572 28.21 -14.08 -6.58
N ASP A 573 27.79 -12.90 -7.05
CA ASP A 573 26.41 -12.60 -7.42
C ASP A 573 26.25 -12.65 -8.94
N ALA A 574 26.27 -13.85 -9.52
CA ALA A 574 26.01 -14.05 -10.94
C ALA A 574 24.50 -13.93 -11.23
N VAL A 575 24.05 -12.70 -11.50
CA VAL A 575 22.65 -12.36 -11.79
C VAL A 575 22.51 -11.72 -13.17
N ASP A 576 21.27 -11.66 -13.65
CA ASP A 576 20.94 -10.94 -14.86
C ASP A 576 21.04 -9.42 -14.64
N VAL A 577 21.61 -8.72 -15.60
CA VAL A 577 21.76 -7.26 -15.57
C VAL A 577 21.04 -6.67 -16.77
N GLY A 578 19.97 -5.94 -16.51
CA GLY A 578 19.23 -5.20 -17.53
C GLY A 578 19.81 -3.81 -17.74
N CYS A 579 19.65 -3.27 -18.95
CA CYS A 579 19.88 -1.88 -19.26
C CYS A 579 18.86 -1.33 -20.27
N SER A 580 18.52 -0.05 -20.15
CA SER A 580 17.63 0.66 -21.07
C SER A 580 18.22 1.99 -21.50
N LEU A 581 17.87 2.39 -22.72
CA LEU A 581 18.17 3.71 -23.29
C LEU A 581 16.86 4.42 -23.60
N GLU A 582 16.73 5.62 -23.05
CA GLU A 582 15.50 6.39 -23.06
C GLU A 582 15.79 7.80 -23.62
N ARG A 583 14.88 8.30 -24.46
CA ARG A 583 14.92 9.67 -24.96
C ARG A 583 14.12 10.55 -24.02
N VAL A 584 14.74 11.62 -23.54
CA VAL A 584 14.06 12.60 -22.69
C VAL A 584 13.36 13.62 -23.57
N HIS A 585 12.04 13.73 -23.45
CA HIS A 585 11.23 14.72 -24.18
C HIS A 585 11.05 16.01 -23.38
N GLY A 586 11.06 15.92 -22.06
CA GLY A 586 10.98 17.09 -21.21
C GLY A 586 11.00 16.80 -19.72
N ILE A 587 11.49 17.77 -18.96
CA ILE A 587 11.46 17.80 -17.50
C ILE A 587 10.87 19.15 -17.09
N TRP A 588 9.80 19.10 -16.31
CA TRP A 588 9.09 20.26 -15.76
C TRP A 588 9.30 20.31 -14.26
N LEU A 589 9.74 21.48 -13.78
CA LEU A 589 9.88 21.79 -12.36
C LEU A 589 8.86 22.88 -12.00
N PHE A 590 7.80 22.49 -11.27
CA PHE A 590 6.60 23.30 -11.03
C PHE A 590 6.57 24.02 -9.67
#